data_AF-A5HID2-F1
#
_entry.id   AF-A5HID2-F1
#
_cell.length_a   1.000
_cell.length_b   1.000
_cell.length_c   1.000
_cell.angle_alpha   90.00
_cell.angle_beta   90.00
_cell.angle_gamma   90.00
#
_symmetry.space_group_name_H-M   'P 1'
#
loop_
_entity.id
_entity.type
_entity.pdbx_description
1 polymer ?
#
loop_
_entity_poly.entity_id
_entity_poly.type
_entity_poly.pdbx_seq_one_letter_code
_entity_poly.pdbx_strand_id
1 'polypeptide(L)' 'PWDCECRDIMYLRNWVADHTSIVMRWDGKAVNDPDSAKCAGTNN' A
#
# COMPACT_ATOMS: atom_id res chain seq x y z
N PRO A 1 2.87 1.69 -9.85
CA PRO A 1 1.54 2.34 -9.86
C PRO A 1 0.48 1.27 -9.61
N TRP A 2 -0.01 1.14 -8.36
CA TRP A 2 -0.99 0.10 -8.03
C TRP A 2 -2.33 0.40 -8.70
N ASP A 3 -2.83 -0.53 -9.49
CA ASP A 3 -4.14 -0.42 -10.14
C ASP A 3 -5.22 -0.89 -9.16
N CYS A 4 -5.98 0.06 -8.61
CA CYS A 4 -7.06 -0.23 -7.67
C CYS A 4 -8.43 -0.46 -8.34
N GLU A 5 -8.52 -0.33 -9.67
CA GLU A 5 -9.72 -0.68 -10.43
C GLU A 5 -9.71 -2.16 -10.82
N CYS A 6 -8.52 -2.76 -10.94
CA CYS A 6 -8.36 -4.19 -11.18
C CYS A 6 -8.77 -5.02 -9.95
N ARG A 7 -9.60 -6.07 -10.14
CA ARG A 7 -10.06 -6.96 -9.05
C ARG A 7 -8.92 -7.72 -8.36
N ASP A 8 -7.83 -7.99 -9.08
CA ASP A 8 -6.65 -8.69 -8.53
C ASP A 8 -5.95 -7.88 -7.42
N ILE A 9 -6.21 -6.57 -7.33
CA ILE A 9 -5.71 -5.72 -6.23
C ILE A 9 -6.25 -6.16 -4.87
N MET A 10 -7.37 -6.87 -4.83
CA MET A 10 -8.02 -7.24 -3.57
C MET A 10 -7.15 -8.12 -2.69
N TYR A 11 -6.29 -8.96 -3.26
CA TYR A 11 -5.32 -9.72 -2.47
C TYR A 11 -4.35 -8.79 -1.74
N LEU A 12 -3.72 -7.85 -2.47
CA LEU A 12 -2.79 -6.91 -1.89
C LEU A 12 -3.46 -5.98 -0.87
N ARG A 13 -4.66 -5.49 -1.19
CA ARG A 13 -5.47 -4.66 -0.29
C ARG A 13 -5.74 -5.36 1.03
N ASN A 14 -6.15 -6.63 0.98
CA ASN A 14 -6.43 -7.41 2.19
C ASN A 14 -5.13 -7.71 2.95
N TRP A 15 -4.06 -8.09 2.24
CA TRP A 15 -2.78 -8.37 2.86
C TRP A 15 -2.23 -7.15 3.62
N VAL A 16 -2.24 -5.96 3.01
CA VAL A 16 -1.80 -4.71 3.68
C VAL A 16 -2.64 -4.42 4.92
N ALA A 17 -3.96 -4.63 4.85
CA ALA A 17 -4.86 -4.45 5.99
C ALA A 17 -4.58 -5.43 7.15
N ASP A 18 -4.21 -6.68 6.83
CA ASP A 18 -3.86 -7.70 7.83
C ASP A 18 -2.43 -7.54 8.38
N HIS A 19 -1.54 -6.85 7.63
CA HIS A 19 -0.11 -6.78 7.90
C HIS A 19 0.40 -5.33 8.10
N THR A 20 -0.45 -4.44 8.60
CA THR A 20 -0.14 -3.01 8.76
C THR A 20 1.19 -2.73 9.48
N SER A 21 1.55 -3.54 10.49
CA SER A 21 2.79 -3.37 11.26
C SER A 21 4.09 -3.65 10.50
N ILE A 22 4.01 -4.27 9.31
CA ILE A 22 5.19 -4.62 8.51
C ILE A 22 5.25 -3.90 7.16
N VAL A 23 4.25 -3.06 6.84
CA VAL A 23 4.30 -2.20 5.66
C VAL A 23 5.15 -0.97 5.98
N MET A 24 6.21 -0.77 5.20
CA MET A 24 7.24 0.23 5.48
C MET A 24 7.46 1.14 4.28
N ARG A 25 7.63 2.44 4.53
CA ARG A 25 8.21 3.39 3.59
C ARG A 25 9.69 3.63 3.91
N TRP A 26 10.42 4.19 2.94
CA TRP A 26 11.80 4.60 3.11
C TRP A 26 11.91 6.13 3.16
N ASP A 27 12.36 6.66 4.29
CA ASP A 27 12.59 8.09 4.52
C ASP A 27 13.98 8.29 5.18
N GLY A 28 15.02 7.77 4.52
CA GLY A 28 16.38 7.64 5.09
C GLY A 28 16.54 6.53 6.14
N LYS A 29 15.43 5.93 6.56
CA LYS A 29 15.31 4.70 7.36
C LYS A 29 13.97 4.03 7.06
N ALA A 30 13.81 2.77 7.50
CA ALA A 30 12.51 2.12 7.48
C ALA A 30 11.55 2.81 8.47
N VAL A 31 10.40 3.24 7.96
CA VAL A 31 9.33 3.86 8.75
C VAL A 31 8.05 3.08 8.47
N ASN A 32 7.40 2.59 9.52
CA ASN A 32 6.12 1.91 9.38
C ASN A 32 5.06 2.89 8.85
N ASP A 33 4.48 2.54 7.71
CA ASP A 33 3.47 3.34 7.01
C ASP A 33 2.60 2.44 6.14
N PRO A 34 1.46 1.96 6.66
CA PRO A 34 0.48 1.19 5.91
C PRO A 34 -0.08 1.92 4.67
N ASP A 35 -0.08 3.25 4.68
CA ASP A 35 -0.63 4.09 3.61
C ASP A 35 0.40 4.41 2.52
N SER A 36 1.61 3.84 2.62
CA SER A 36 2.67 4.02 1.63
C SER A 36 2.35 3.34 0.29
N ALA A 37 1.55 2.27 0.30
CA ALA A 37 1.04 1.62 -0.90
C ALA A 37 -0.20 2.35 -1.42
N LYS A 38 0.00 3.23 -2.41
CA LYS A 38 -1.08 4.07 -2.96
C LYS A 38 -1.53 3.65 -4.36
N CYS A 39 -2.83 3.80 -4.59
CA CYS A 39 -3.45 3.64 -5.89
C CYS A 39 -2.90 4.65 -6.90
N ALA A 40 -2.75 4.23 -8.15
CA ALA A 40 -2.40 5.11 -9.26
C ALA A 40 -3.60 6.01 -9.60
N GLY A 41 -3.34 7.27 -9.97
CA GLY A 41 -4.36 8.18 -10.51
C GLY A 41 -5.35 8.79 -9.50
N THR A 42 -5.46 8.26 -8.28
CA THR A 42 -6.37 8.78 -7.24
C THR A 42 -5.69 9.66 -6.19
N ASN A 43 -4.38 9.91 -6.32
CA ASN A 43 -3.59 10.72 -5.37
C ASN A 43 -3.55 12.21 -5.79
N ASN A 44 -4.71 12.82 -5.99
CA ASN A 44 -4.83 14.29 -6.09
C ASN A 44 -5.12 14.89 -4.72
#